data_AF-A0A484YEA0-F1
#
_entry.id   AF-A0A484YEA0-F1
#
_cell.length_a   1.000
_cell.length_b   1.000
_cell.length_c   1.000
_cell.angle_alpha   90.00
_cell.angle_beta   90.00
_cell.angle_gamma   90.00
#
_symmetry.space_group_name_H-M   'P 1'
#
loop_
_entity.id
_entity.type
_entity.pdbx_description
1 polymer ?
#
loop_
_entity_poly.entity_id
_entity_poly.type
_entity_poly.pdbx_seq_one_letter_code
_entity_poly.pdbx_strand_id
1 'polypeptide(L)'
;MPGCASTTAPLFCAAFIITRSPALRAPAPEITVSKDVDAMKNFLASLGLPWTPGKTQRAELKASYRIGNTRPLTVERTTVEFNCDENRPRIWVPEFARTSFHVWFEAPQQSFDFAPNGTMLKIRNTAHGNAGAYTVGLKPL
;
A
#
# COMPACT_ATOMS: atom_id res chain seq x y z
N MET A 1 11.28 -60.11 57.14
CA MET A 1 12.38 -60.30 56.15
C MET A 1 11.76 -60.43 54.77
N PRO A 2 12.38 -59.94 53.69
CA PRO A 2 12.87 -58.57 53.47
C PRO A 2 12.53 -58.05 52.04
N GLY A 3 12.86 -56.77 51.78
CA GLY A 3 12.97 -56.18 50.43
C GLY A 3 12.14 -54.90 50.29
N CYS A 4 12.59 -53.68 50.68
CA CYS A 4 13.87 -53.03 50.35
C CYS A 4 14.05 -52.97 48.81
N ALA A 5 14.22 -51.86 48.11
CA ALA A 5 14.32 -50.44 48.41
C ALA A 5 14.33 -49.69 47.05
N SER A 6 14.18 -48.36 47.11
CA SER A 6 14.78 -47.33 46.23
C SER A 6 14.61 -47.48 44.70
N THR A 7 14.32 -46.42 43.93
CA THR A 7 15.34 -45.43 43.54
C THR A 7 14.68 -44.48 42.52
N THR A 8 14.58 -43.20 42.88
CA THR A 8 14.96 -42.04 42.03
C THR A 8 14.12 -41.71 40.79
N ALA A 9 13.24 -40.70 40.93
CA ALA A 9 13.23 -39.55 40.02
C ALA A 9 14.60 -38.84 40.13
N PRO A 10 15.23 -38.28 39.07
CA PRO A 10 14.58 -37.38 38.12
C PRO A 10 15.02 -37.63 36.68
N LEU A 11 14.38 -36.98 35.71
CA LEU A 11 15.07 -36.48 34.53
C LEU A 11 14.19 -35.41 33.88
N PHE A 12 14.47 -34.18 34.32
CA PHE A 12 14.52 -32.96 33.55
C PHE A 12 13.57 -32.85 32.35
N CYS A 13 12.62 -31.92 32.49
CA CYS A 13 12.07 -31.13 31.40
C CYS A 13 13.17 -30.82 30.37
N ALA A 14 13.15 -31.54 29.25
CA ALA A 14 13.73 -31.04 28.02
C ALA A 14 12.85 -29.87 27.58
N ALA A 15 13.17 -28.68 28.08
CA ALA A 15 12.72 -27.43 27.50
C ALA A 15 13.24 -27.42 26.06
N PHE A 16 12.39 -27.87 25.14
CA PHE A 16 12.55 -27.62 23.72
C PHE A 16 12.44 -26.11 23.56
N ILE A 17 13.58 -25.41 23.69
CA ILE A 17 13.73 -24.06 23.18
C ILE A 17 13.65 -24.22 21.67
N ILE A 18 12.43 -24.21 21.15
CA ILE A 18 12.19 -23.87 19.76
C ILE A 18 12.60 -22.40 19.68
N THR A 19 13.84 -22.15 19.32
CA THR A 19 14.27 -20.87 18.77
C THR A 19 13.39 -20.65 17.55
N ARG A 20 12.28 -19.93 17.75
CA ARG A 20 11.45 -19.39 16.67
C ARG A 20 12.40 -18.56 15.82
N SER A 21 12.83 -19.16 14.72
CA SER A 21 13.42 -18.44 13.60
C SER A 21 12.51 -17.25 13.32
N PRO A 22 13.01 -16.01 13.28
CA PRO A 22 12.21 -14.88 12.85
C PRO A 22 11.99 -15.06 11.35
N ALA A 23 10.97 -15.83 11.00
CA ALA A 23 10.39 -15.81 9.67
C ALA A 23 10.09 -14.34 9.35
N LEU A 24 10.63 -13.88 8.23
CA LEU A 24 10.60 -12.52 7.71
C LEU A 24 9.35 -11.77 8.18
N ARG A 25 9.54 -10.84 9.12
CA ARG A 25 8.54 -9.82 9.40
C ARG A 25 8.46 -8.98 8.13
N ALA A 26 7.43 -9.21 7.32
CA ALA A 26 7.02 -8.25 6.31
C ALA A 26 7.02 -6.86 6.98
N PRO A 27 7.59 -5.81 6.36
CA PRO A 27 7.63 -4.50 6.97
C PRO A 27 6.21 -4.12 7.40
N ALA A 28 6.09 -3.69 8.66
CA ALA A 28 4.81 -3.36 9.25
C ALA A 28 4.07 -2.36 8.34
N PRO A 29 2.74 -2.50 8.15
CA PRO A 29 1.97 -1.65 7.26
C PRO A 29 2.11 -0.15 7.58
N GLU A 30 2.43 0.18 8.83
CA GLU A 30 2.59 1.55 9.33
C GLU A 30 3.71 2.35 8.64
N ILE A 31 4.84 1.72 8.31
CA ILE A 31 6.00 2.41 7.67
C ILE A 31 5.74 2.65 6.17
N THR A 32 5.03 1.73 5.52
CA THR A 32 4.69 1.88 4.09
C THR A 32 3.61 2.94 3.92
N VAL A 33 2.59 2.92 4.79
CA VAL A 33 1.51 3.92 4.78
C VAL A 33 2.05 5.33 5.00
N SER A 34 3.02 5.53 5.92
CA SER A 34 3.58 6.87 6.15
C SER A 34 4.27 7.43 4.90
N LYS A 35 5.05 6.60 4.19
CA LYS A 35 5.66 6.97 2.90
C LYS A 35 4.60 7.31 1.84
N ASP A 36 3.52 6.52 1.75
CA ASP A 36 2.45 6.73 0.78
C ASP A 36 1.65 8.03 1.08
N VAL A 37 1.43 8.32 2.36
CA VAL A 37 0.84 9.59 2.83
C VAL A 37 1.75 10.76 2.45
N ASP A 38 3.07 10.65 2.69
CA ASP A 38 4.02 11.70 2.33
C ASP A 38 4.07 11.93 0.81
N ALA A 39 4.01 10.86 0.01
CA ALA A 39 3.92 10.97 -1.44
C ALA A 39 2.67 11.74 -1.89
N MET A 40 1.51 11.45 -1.28
CA MET A 40 0.27 12.14 -1.61
C MET A 40 0.24 13.60 -1.10
N LYS A 41 0.81 13.88 0.10
CA LYS A 41 1.01 15.23 0.62
C LYS A 41 1.86 16.08 -0.31
N ASN A 42 3.02 15.54 -0.74
CA ASN A 42 3.93 16.23 -1.64
C ASN A 42 3.30 16.48 -3.02
N PHE A 43 2.49 15.55 -3.52
CA PHE A 43 1.77 15.74 -4.77
C PHE A 43 0.67 16.80 -4.65
N LEU A 44 -0.13 16.79 -3.59
CA LEU A 44 -1.14 17.85 -3.37
C LEU A 44 -0.48 19.22 -3.22
N ALA A 45 0.66 19.29 -2.52
CA ALA A 45 1.44 20.51 -2.41
C ALA A 45 1.93 21.03 -3.77
N SER A 46 2.34 20.14 -4.70
CA SER A 46 2.74 20.56 -6.05
C SER A 46 1.57 21.06 -6.91
N LEU A 47 0.33 20.69 -6.55
CA LEU A 47 -0.90 21.22 -7.13
C LEU A 47 -1.40 22.50 -6.42
N GLY A 48 -0.72 22.95 -5.37
CA GLY A 48 -1.17 24.07 -4.53
C GLY A 48 -2.38 23.74 -3.65
N LEU A 49 -2.69 22.46 -3.46
CA LEU A 49 -3.81 22.00 -2.63
C LEU A 49 -3.34 21.64 -1.21
N PRO A 50 -4.06 22.09 -0.17
CA PRO A 50 -3.71 21.75 1.19
C PRO A 50 -4.12 20.31 1.53
N TRP A 51 -3.21 19.56 2.17
CA TRP A 51 -3.58 18.32 2.85
C TRP A 51 -4.45 18.64 4.07
N THR A 52 -5.70 18.18 4.09
CA THR A 52 -6.58 18.35 5.26
C THR A 52 -7.10 16.99 5.71
N PRO A 53 -6.64 16.46 6.85
CA PRO A 53 -7.06 15.16 7.36
C PRO A 53 -8.59 15.02 7.43
N GLY A 54 -9.13 13.89 6.97
CA GLY A 54 -10.56 13.60 6.95
C GLY A 54 -11.37 14.31 5.86
N LYS A 55 -10.74 15.14 5.01
CA LYS A 55 -11.39 15.78 3.86
C LYS A 55 -10.96 15.14 2.55
N THR A 56 -11.79 15.36 1.53
CA THR A 56 -11.49 14.97 0.16
C THR A 56 -11.11 16.22 -0.64
N GLN A 57 -9.93 16.20 -1.26
CA GLN A 57 -9.49 17.22 -2.20
C GLN A 57 -9.79 16.77 -3.62
N ARG A 58 -10.02 17.72 -4.53
CA ARG A 58 -10.30 17.42 -5.94
C ARG A 58 -9.40 18.25 -6.83
N ALA A 59 -8.85 17.63 -7.86
CA ALA A 59 -8.01 18.31 -8.84
C ALA A 59 -8.28 17.77 -10.24
N GLU A 60 -8.25 18.64 -11.25
CA GLU A 60 -8.22 18.19 -12.64
C GLU A 60 -6.80 17.82 -13.03
N LEU A 61 -6.62 16.58 -13.46
CA LEU A 61 -5.30 16.01 -13.76
C LEU A 61 -5.37 15.20 -15.05
N LYS A 62 -4.20 15.01 -15.65
CA LYS A 62 -3.99 13.99 -16.67
C LYS A 62 -3.76 12.65 -15.97
N ALA A 63 -4.55 11.65 -16.30
CA ALA A 63 -4.44 10.31 -15.74
C ALA A 63 -4.00 9.32 -16.81
N SER A 64 -3.12 8.40 -16.44
CA SER A 64 -2.66 7.31 -17.31
C SER A 64 -2.76 6.00 -16.56
N TYR A 65 -3.21 4.95 -17.24
CA TYR A 65 -3.45 3.64 -16.65
C TYR A 65 -2.86 2.54 -17.51
N ARG A 66 -2.13 1.60 -16.91
CA ARG A 66 -1.50 0.49 -17.62
C ARG A 66 -1.66 -0.81 -16.85
N ILE A 67 -2.08 -1.88 -17.53
CA ILE A 67 -2.13 -3.25 -16.99
C ILE A 67 -1.02 -4.07 -17.64
N GLY A 68 -0.12 -4.65 -16.85
CA GLY A 68 0.96 -5.48 -17.36
C GLY A 68 1.73 -4.79 -18.49
N ASN A 69 1.78 -5.43 -19.65
CA ASN A 69 2.49 -4.90 -20.82
C ASN A 69 1.58 -4.24 -21.89
N THR A 70 0.30 -3.97 -21.57
CA THR A 70 -0.62 -3.36 -22.55
C THR A 70 -0.31 -1.89 -22.79
N ARG A 71 -0.89 -1.33 -23.87
CA ARG A 71 -0.82 0.11 -24.15
C ARG A 71 -1.52 0.88 -23.03
N PRO A 72 -0.91 1.97 -22.51
CA PRO A 72 -1.53 2.75 -21.45
C PRO A 72 -2.78 3.47 -21.97
N LEU A 73 -3.89 3.35 -21.25
CA LEU A 73 -5.03 4.23 -21.43
C LEU A 73 -4.66 5.60 -20.86
N THR A 74 -4.71 6.63 -21.70
CA THR A 74 -4.41 8.00 -21.28
C THR A 74 -5.68 8.83 -21.36
N VAL A 75 -5.95 9.54 -20.28
CA VAL A 75 -7.05 10.48 -20.13
C VAL A 75 -6.43 11.86 -19.96
N GLU A 76 -6.58 12.70 -20.97
CA GLU A 76 -5.93 14.02 -21.02
C GLU A 76 -6.40 14.96 -19.90
N ARG A 77 -7.67 14.85 -19.47
CA ARG A 77 -8.24 15.63 -18.37
C ARG A 77 -9.31 14.82 -17.63
N THR A 78 -9.16 14.66 -16.32
CA THR A 78 -10.16 14.05 -15.45
C THR A 78 -10.10 14.63 -14.04
N THR A 79 -11.24 14.70 -13.36
CA THR A 79 -11.30 15.12 -11.95
C THR A 79 -10.93 13.96 -11.06
N VAL A 80 -9.79 14.05 -10.38
CA VAL A 80 -9.32 13.05 -9.43
C VAL A 80 -9.70 13.48 -8.02
N GLU A 81 -10.21 12.56 -7.21
CA GLU A 81 -10.53 12.79 -5.80
C GLU A 81 -9.47 12.16 -4.90
N PHE A 82 -8.93 12.94 -3.97
CA PHE A 82 -7.92 12.54 -3.00
C PHE A 82 -8.52 12.57 -1.60
N ASN A 83 -8.76 11.40 -1.03
CA ASN A 83 -9.19 11.28 0.37
C ASN A 83 -7.95 11.37 1.27
N CYS A 84 -7.85 12.46 2.02
CA CYS A 84 -6.73 12.76 2.89
C CYS A 84 -6.91 12.05 4.24
N ASP A 85 -6.67 10.75 4.28
CA ASP A 85 -6.63 9.96 5.52
C ASP A 85 -5.17 9.64 5.87
N GLU A 86 -4.79 9.79 7.14
CA GLU A 86 -3.41 9.58 7.61
C GLU A 86 -3.04 8.11 7.77
N ASN A 87 -4.04 7.22 7.89
CA ASN A 87 -3.85 5.78 8.05
C ASN A 87 -4.15 5.01 6.77
N ARG A 88 -5.04 5.54 5.92
CA ARG A 88 -5.50 4.90 4.69
C ARG A 88 -5.75 5.93 3.59
N PRO A 89 -4.72 6.60 3.07
CA PRO A 89 -4.88 7.54 1.97
C PRO A 89 -5.55 6.86 0.77
N ARG A 90 -6.54 7.52 0.17
CA ARG A 90 -7.29 6.96 -0.97
C ARG A 90 -7.35 7.92 -2.15
N ILE A 91 -7.33 7.37 -3.35
CA ILE A 91 -7.43 8.11 -4.60
C ILE A 91 -8.51 7.50 -5.48
N TRP A 92 -9.38 8.34 -6.04
CA TRP A 92 -10.43 7.95 -6.97
C TRP A 92 -10.26 8.65 -8.31
N VAL A 93 -10.29 7.88 -9.39
CA VAL A 93 -10.22 8.40 -10.76
C VAL A 93 -11.47 7.92 -11.51
N PRO A 94 -12.51 8.77 -11.64
CA PRO A 94 -13.81 8.37 -12.18
C PRO A 94 -13.73 7.91 -13.63
N GLU A 95 -12.83 8.46 -14.45
CA GLU A 95 -12.74 8.07 -15.87
C GLU A 95 -12.30 6.61 -16.05
N PHE A 96 -11.60 6.02 -15.06
CA PHE A 96 -11.26 4.60 -15.08
C PHE A 96 -12.44 3.68 -14.71
N ALA A 97 -13.58 4.22 -14.25
CA ALA A 97 -14.80 3.42 -14.15
C ALA A 97 -15.18 2.81 -15.51
N ARG A 98 -14.87 3.49 -16.63
CA ARG A 98 -15.08 2.98 -17.98
C ARG A 98 -14.23 1.76 -18.32
N THR A 99 -13.14 1.51 -17.58
CA THR A 99 -12.26 0.34 -17.77
C THR A 99 -12.54 -0.79 -16.78
N SER A 100 -13.72 -0.78 -16.14
CA SER A 100 -14.13 -1.70 -15.08
C SER A 100 -13.41 -1.49 -13.74
N PHE A 101 -12.56 -0.48 -13.61
CA PHE A 101 -11.92 -0.11 -12.34
C PHE A 101 -12.85 0.81 -11.55
N HIS A 102 -13.70 0.17 -10.74
CA HIS A 102 -14.61 0.85 -9.81
C HIS A 102 -14.06 0.81 -8.38
N VAL A 103 -12.76 1.03 -8.22
CA VAL A 103 -12.09 0.92 -6.91
C VAL A 103 -11.37 2.20 -6.54
N TRP A 104 -11.44 2.54 -5.25
CA TRP A 104 -10.49 3.46 -4.66
C TRP A 104 -9.12 2.79 -4.66
N PHE A 105 -8.09 3.54 -5.07
CA PHE A 105 -6.72 3.15 -4.82
C PHE A 105 -6.38 3.54 -3.39
N GLU A 106 -6.10 2.59 -2.52
CA GLU A 106 -5.91 2.78 -1.08
C GLU A 106 -4.56 2.21 -0.63
N ALA A 107 -3.81 2.95 0.18
CA ALA A 107 -2.70 2.35 0.92
C ALA A 107 -3.24 1.56 2.13
N PRO A 108 -2.62 0.42 2.51
CA PRO A 108 -1.40 -0.18 1.95
C PRO A 108 -1.64 -1.17 0.80
N GLN A 109 -2.85 -1.25 0.23
CA GLN A 109 -3.13 -2.21 -0.86
C GLN A 109 -2.37 -1.84 -2.13
N GLN A 110 -2.24 -0.54 -2.41
CA GLN A 110 -1.39 0.00 -3.46
C GLN A 110 -0.34 0.92 -2.86
N SER A 111 0.83 0.99 -3.50
CA SER A 111 1.87 1.94 -3.12
C SER A 111 1.79 3.22 -3.94
N PHE A 112 2.05 4.34 -3.28
CA PHE A 112 2.07 5.68 -3.86
C PHE A 112 3.51 6.19 -3.88
N ASP A 113 4.02 6.42 -5.09
CA ASP A 113 5.36 6.97 -5.32
C ASP A 113 5.22 8.32 -6.02
N PHE A 114 5.56 9.40 -5.32
CA PHE A 114 5.68 10.71 -5.95
C PHE A 114 7.05 10.81 -6.64
N ALA A 115 7.05 11.10 -7.94
CA ALA A 115 8.27 11.14 -8.73
C ALA A 115 9.20 12.25 -8.22
N PRO A 116 10.53 12.01 -8.16
CA PRO A 116 11.49 12.97 -7.62
C PRO A 116 11.57 14.28 -8.42
N ASN A 117 11.09 14.28 -9.67
CA ASN A 117 10.98 15.49 -10.48
C ASN A 117 9.72 16.33 -10.15
N GLY A 118 8.89 15.91 -9.20
CA GLY A 118 7.71 16.65 -8.73
C GLY A 118 6.51 16.63 -9.69
N THR A 119 6.60 15.94 -10.82
CA THR A 119 5.62 16.09 -11.91
C THR A 119 4.53 15.03 -11.96
N MET A 120 4.67 13.95 -11.18
CA MET A 120 3.77 12.80 -11.33
C MET A 120 3.68 11.97 -10.06
N LEU A 121 2.45 11.67 -9.65
CA LEU A 121 2.16 10.64 -8.66
C LEU A 121 1.95 9.30 -9.38
N LYS A 122 2.70 8.28 -8.99
CA LYS A 122 2.56 6.92 -9.51
C LYS A 122 1.92 6.04 -8.46
N ILE A 123 0.83 5.39 -8.82
CA ILE A 123 0.18 4.37 -8.01
C ILE A 123 0.57 3.01 -8.61
N ARG A 124 1.09 2.12 -7.78
CA ARG A 124 1.50 0.79 -8.21
C ARG A 124 0.72 -0.25 -7.42
N ASN A 125 0.14 -1.20 -8.14
CA ASN A 125 -0.39 -2.40 -7.55
C ASN A 125 0.46 -3.59 -8.00
N THR A 126 1.08 -4.27 -7.04
CA THR A 126 1.74 -5.56 -7.30
C THR A 126 0.69 -6.60 -7.65
N ALA A 127 1.00 -7.50 -8.58
CA ALA A 127 0.08 -8.58 -8.92
C ALA A 127 -0.27 -9.40 -7.67
N HIS A 128 -1.56 -9.62 -7.44
CA HIS A 128 -2.05 -10.37 -6.27
C HIS A 128 -3.05 -11.43 -6.74
N GLY A 129 -2.68 -12.71 -6.60
CA GLY A 129 -3.46 -13.83 -7.14
C GLY A 129 -3.62 -13.72 -8.67
N ASN A 130 -4.86 -13.75 -9.16
CA ASN A 130 -5.18 -13.61 -10.59
C ASN A 130 -5.24 -12.15 -11.08
N ALA A 131 -5.12 -11.15 -10.20
CA ALA A 131 -5.12 -9.75 -10.61
C ALA A 131 -3.73 -9.36 -11.14
N GLY A 132 -3.67 -9.00 -12.42
CA GLY A 132 -2.44 -8.51 -13.05
C GLY A 132 -1.92 -7.23 -12.39
N ALA A 133 -0.60 -7.06 -12.37
CA ALA A 133 0.02 -5.82 -11.91
C ALA A 133 -0.46 -4.65 -12.79
N TYR A 134 -0.77 -3.52 -12.16
CA TYR A 134 -1.14 -2.32 -12.87
C TYR A 134 -0.43 -1.10 -12.29
N THR A 135 -0.35 -0.05 -13.11
CA THR A 135 0.22 1.23 -12.72
C THR A 135 -0.70 2.36 -13.18
N VAL A 136 -0.97 3.29 -12.28
CA VAL A 136 -1.63 4.56 -12.61
C VAL A 136 -0.59 5.67 -12.49
N GLY A 137 -0.55 6.59 -13.44
CA GLY A 137 0.22 7.83 -13.36
C GLY A 137 -0.71 9.03 -13.40
N LEU A 138 -0.63 9.89 -12.40
CA LEU A 138 -1.37 11.15 -12.30
C LEU A 138 -0.41 12.32 -12.47
N LYS A 139 -0.73 13.24 -13.39
CA LYS A 139 0.09 14.41 -13.71
C LYS A 139 -0.77 15.69 -13.66
N PRO A 140 -0.19 16.82 -13.21
CA PRO A 140 -0.79 18.13 -13.46
C PRO A 140 -1.02 18.35 -14.97
N LEU A 141 -2.04 19.14 -15.29
CA LEU A 141 -2.33 19.59 -16.65
C LEU A 141 -1.29 20.59 -17.17
#